data_AF-A0AAV2M8M1-F1
#
_entry.id   AF-A0AAV2M8M1-F1
#
_cell.length_a   1.000
_cell.length_b   1.000
_cell.length_c   1.000
_cell.angle_alpha   90.00
_cell.angle_beta   90.00
_cell.angle_gamma   90.00
#
_symmetry.space_group_name_H-M   'P 1'
#
loop_
_entity.id
_entity.type
_entity.pdbx_description
1 polymer ?
#
loop_
_entity_poly.entity_id
_entity_poly.type
_entity_poly.pdbx_seq_one_letter_code
_entity_poly.pdbx_strand_id
1 'polypeptide(L)'
;MHCGYSGIDQSLSLRLSFFTPTEKETFLEPFVLKNLLPSTLGSYYRYTGSLTTPPCSKVVEWIVFSRPIYVSYKQLEAFYSIFTTEQQDHVKSVEYLRSNFRPIQSLDHRLVYKSAVRDAWLPELSDHSGPLGTEASKVHMS
;
A
#
# COMPACT_ATOMS: atom_id res chain seq x y z
N MET A 1 7.39 6.13 -21.37
CA MET A 1 6.40 6.54 -20.36
C MET A 1 7.06 6.41 -19.00
N HIS A 2 7.52 7.52 -18.43
CA HIS A 2 8.14 7.51 -17.11
C HIS A 2 7.04 7.20 -16.08
N CYS A 3 7.28 6.26 -15.16
CA CYS A 3 6.58 6.28 -13.86
C CYS A 3 6.60 7.74 -13.40
N GLY A 4 5.48 8.34 -12.97
CA GLY A 4 5.33 9.79 -12.76
C GLY A 4 6.26 10.38 -11.70
N TYR A 5 7.55 10.39 -11.99
CA TYR A 5 8.64 10.91 -11.21
C TYR A 5 8.66 12.42 -11.47
N SER A 6 8.05 13.20 -10.58
CA SER A 6 8.31 14.65 -10.54
C SER A 6 9.81 14.88 -10.30
N GLY A 7 10.40 16.03 -10.67
CA GLY A 7 11.87 16.22 -10.76
C GLY A 7 12.72 15.94 -9.51
N ILE A 8 12.10 15.67 -8.35
CA ILE A 8 12.74 15.19 -7.10
C ILE A 8 12.79 13.65 -6.99
N ASP A 9 12.02 12.96 -7.82
CA ASP A 9 11.64 11.55 -7.74
C ASP A 9 12.43 10.69 -8.76
N GLN A 10 13.12 11.31 -9.74
CA GLN A 10 14.12 10.60 -10.56
C GLN A 10 15.23 9.97 -9.69
N SER A 11 15.51 10.56 -8.53
CA SER A 11 16.34 10.00 -7.46
C SER A 11 15.81 8.66 -6.94
N LEU A 12 14.50 8.50 -6.73
CA LEU A 12 13.89 7.25 -6.24
C LEU A 12 13.84 6.16 -7.33
N SER A 13 13.62 6.54 -8.59
CA SER A 13 13.74 5.64 -9.74
C SER A 13 15.16 5.09 -9.91
N LEU A 14 16.16 5.96 -9.73
CA LEU A 14 17.57 5.58 -9.75
C LEU A 14 17.92 4.75 -8.50
N ARG A 15 17.45 5.14 -7.32
CA ARG A 15 17.65 4.37 -6.08
C ARG A 15 17.13 2.95 -6.19
N LEU A 16 15.96 2.70 -6.78
CA LEU A 16 15.46 1.33 -7.00
C LEU A 16 16.30 0.51 -7.99
N SER A 17 17.08 1.15 -8.87
CA SER A 17 18.05 0.47 -9.74
C SER A 17 19.43 0.29 -9.08
N PHE A 18 19.72 1.00 -8.00
CA PHE A 18 20.94 0.87 -7.18
C PHE A 18 20.72 0.17 -5.83
N PHE A 19 19.46 -0.15 -5.48
CA PHE A 19 19.14 -0.95 -4.31
C PHE A 19 19.54 -2.40 -4.57
N THR A 20 20.67 -2.81 -4.01
CA THR A 20 20.91 -4.22 -3.75
C THR A 20 19.98 -4.65 -2.63
N PRO A 21 19.05 -5.61 -2.84
CA PRO A 21 18.29 -6.17 -1.75
C PRO A 21 19.28 -6.65 -0.68
N THR A 22 19.09 -6.23 0.57
CA THR A 22 19.76 -6.90 1.68
C THR A 22 19.16 -8.31 1.72
N GLU A 23 19.79 -9.28 1.08
CA GLU A 23 19.33 -10.67 1.01
C GLU A 23 19.44 -11.32 2.39
N LYS A 24 18.46 -11.01 3.25
CA LYS A 24 18.23 -11.70 4.50
C LYS A 24 16.90 -12.42 4.36
N GLU A 25 16.99 -13.70 4.08
CA GLU A 25 15.84 -14.58 3.99
C GLU A 25 15.61 -15.27 5.34
N THR A 26 14.35 -15.63 5.61
CA THR A 26 13.97 -16.43 6.77
C THR A 26 12.78 -17.30 6.40
N PHE A 27 12.64 -18.43 7.09
CA PHE A 27 11.45 -19.26 7.00
C PHE A 27 10.30 -18.63 7.78
N LEU A 28 9.09 -18.77 7.25
CA LEU A 28 7.84 -18.39 7.90
C LEU A 28 7.14 -19.66 8.40
N GLU A 29 6.68 -19.64 9.64
CA GLU A 29 5.75 -20.66 10.13
C GLU A 29 4.46 -20.63 9.31
N PRO A 30 3.80 -21.78 9.06
CA PRO A 30 2.56 -21.81 8.30
C PRO A 30 1.48 -20.93 8.95
N PHE A 31 0.80 -20.13 8.12
CA PHE A 31 -0.31 -19.29 8.56
C PHE A 31 -1.43 -19.26 7.50
N VAL A 32 -2.64 -18.91 7.92
CA VAL A 32 -3.82 -18.89 7.06
C VAL A 32 -3.88 -17.56 6.29
N LEU A 33 -3.63 -17.59 4.98
CA LEU A 33 -3.64 -16.39 4.13
C LEU A 33 -4.95 -15.60 4.17
N LYS A 34 -6.10 -16.29 4.34
CA LYS A 34 -7.42 -15.64 4.44
C LYS A 34 -7.50 -14.64 5.60
N ASN A 35 -6.72 -14.84 6.67
CA ASN A 35 -6.69 -13.93 7.82
C ASN A 35 -5.98 -12.60 7.48
N LEU A 36 -5.28 -12.53 6.35
CA LEU A 36 -4.71 -11.30 5.79
C LEU A 36 -5.65 -10.63 4.79
N LEU A 37 -6.92 -11.02 4.73
CA LEU A 37 -7.94 -10.38 3.90
C LEU A 37 -9.05 -9.79 4.80
N PRO A 38 -9.77 -8.75 4.34
CA PRO A 38 -10.92 -8.22 5.06
C PRO A 38 -12.03 -9.27 5.21
N SER A 39 -12.89 -9.08 6.22
CA SER A 39 -14.07 -9.93 6.44
C SER A 39 -15.00 -9.97 5.22
N THR A 40 -15.21 -8.81 4.58
CA THR A 40 -16.11 -8.66 3.43
C THR A 40 -15.36 -8.62 2.10
N LEU A 41 -15.15 -9.79 1.49
CA LEU A 41 -14.46 -9.89 0.19
C LEU A 41 -15.29 -9.43 -1.01
N GLY A 42 -16.61 -9.28 -0.87
CA GLY A 42 -17.50 -8.86 -1.96
C GLY A 42 -17.47 -7.36 -2.26
N SER A 43 -16.83 -6.56 -1.41
CA SER A 43 -16.75 -5.10 -1.51
C SER A 43 -15.35 -4.65 -1.90
N TYR A 44 -15.17 -4.27 -3.17
CA TYR A 44 -13.88 -3.88 -3.72
C TYR A 44 -14.03 -2.97 -4.96
N TYR A 45 -12.93 -2.33 -5.32
CA TYR A 45 -12.76 -1.60 -6.58
C TYR A 45 -11.88 -2.40 -7.53
N ARG A 46 -12.18 -2.36 -8.82
CA ARG A 46 -11.44 -3.06 -9.87
C ARG A 46 -11.08 -2.12 -11.02
N TYR A 47 -9.82 -2.13 -11.46
CA TYR A 47 -9.36 -1.31 -12.58
C TYR A 47 -8.08 -1.88 -13.22
N THR A 48 -7.84 -1.56 -14.49
CA THR A 48 -6.58 -1.90 -15.17
C THR A 48 -5.51 -0.85 -14.86
N GLY A 49 -4.31 -1.29 -14.51
CA GLY A 49 -3.24 -0.42 -14.06
C GLY A 49 -1.86 -0.96 -14.39
N SER A 50 -0.86 -0.42 -13.70
CA SER A 50 0.53 -0.82 -13.86
C SER A 50 1.10 -1.43 -12.60
N LEU A 51 2.28 -2.03 -12.72
CA LEU A 51 3.16 -2.24 -11.58
C LEU A 51 3.46 -0.89 -10.89
N THR A 52 3.59 -0.91 -9.57
CA THR A 52 3.98 0.25 -8.76
C THR A 52 5.50 0.36 -8.57
N THR A 53 6.24 -0.63 -9.04
CA THR A 53 7.70 -0.65 -9.12
C THR A 53 8.15 -0.74 -10.59
N PRO A 54 9.39 -0.31 -10.92
CA PRO A 54 9.97 -0.56 -12.24
C PRO A 54 9.87 -2.04 -12.64
N PRO A 55 9.56 -2.35 -13.92
CA PRO A 55 9.50 -1.46 -15.08
C PRO A 55 8.17 -0.70 -15.28
N CYS A 56 7.27 -0.67 -14.29
CA CYS A 56 6.00 0.06 -14.35
C CYS A 56 5.08 -0.37 -15.51
N SER A 57 5.17 -1.63 -15.96
CA SER A 57 4.38 -2.18 -17.06
C SER A 57 2.87 -2.13 -16.78
N LYS A 58 2.07 -1.72 -17.78
CA LYS A 58 0.60 -1.63 -17.72
C LYS A 58 -0.08 -2.98 -17.96
N VAL A 59 0.18 -3.95 -17.08
CA VAL A 59 -0.25 -5.35 -17.24
C VAL A 59 -1.07 -5.87 -16.05
N VAL A 60 -1.43 -5.00 -15.11
CA VAL A 60 -2.05 -5.40 -13.83
C VAL A 60 -3.55 -5.14 -13.87
N GLU A 61 -4.35 -6.12 -13.46
CA GLU A 61 -5.73 -5.90 -13.05
C GLU A 61 -5.78 -5.79 -11.51
N TRP A 62 -6.05 -4.58 -11.02
CA TRP A 62 -6.06 -4.30 -9.59
C TRP A 62 -7.42 -4.64 -8.98
N ILE A 63 -7.40 -5.30 -7.82
CA ILE A 63 -8.53 -5.44 -6.91
C ILE A 63 -8.15 -4.77 -5.60
N VAL A 64 -8.86 -3.73 -5.22
CA VAL A 64 -8.63 -2.98 -3.98
C VAL A 64 -9.85 -3.14 -3.08
N PHE A 65 -9.71 -3.89 -1.99
CA PHE A 65 -10.81 -4.08 -1.04
C PHE A 65 -11.22 -2.77 -0.38
N SER A 66 -12.53 -2.59 -0.20
CA SER A 66 -13.10 -1.36 0.35
C SER A 66 -12.94 -1.24 1.87
N ARG A 67 -12.71 -2.36 2.57
CA ARG A 67 -12.52 -2.40 4.03
C ARG A 67 -11.05 -2.68 4.35
N PRO A 68 -10.45 -1.96 5.31
CA PRO A 68 -9.08 -2.21 5.74
C PRO A 68 -9.00 -3.45 6.63
N ILE A 69 -7.76 -3.90 6.86
CA ILE A 69 -7.42 -4.79 7.97
C ILE A 69 -6.64 -3.96 8.98
N TYR A 70 -7.02 -4.08 10.24
CA TYR A 70 -6.35 -3.35 11.31
C TYR A 70 -5.14 -4.12 11.81
N VAL A 71 -4.07 -3.38 12.06
CA VAL A 71 -2.87 -3.87 12.73
C VAL A 71 -2.67 -3.09 14.02
N SER A 72 -2.16 -3.74 15.05
CA SER A 72 -1.81 -3.06 16.30
C SER A 72 -0.58 -2.17 16.12
N TYR A 73 -0.43 -1.19 17.01
CA TYR A 73 0.76 -0.34 17.04
C TYR A 73 2.06 -1.15 17.14
N LYS A 74 2.08 -2.20 17.98
CA LYS A 74 3.25 -3.07 18.14
C LYS A 74 3.63 -3.79 16.83
N GLN A 75 2.64 -4.22 16.04
CA GLN A 75 2.89 -4.82 14.73
C GLN A 75 3.40 -3.79 13.74
N LEU A 76 2.87 -2.55 13.77
CA LEU A 76 3.34 -1.47 12.91
C LEU A 76 4.81 -1.11 13.17
N GLU A 77 5.23 -1.05 14.44
CA GLU A 77 6.63 -0.80 14.82
C GLU A 77 7.60 -1.82 14.22
N ALA A 78 7.17 -3.07 14.03
CA ALA A 78 8.00 -4.09 13.38
C ALA A 78 8.28 -3.77 11.90
N PHE A 79 7.39 -3.07 11.20
CA PHE A 79 7.67 -2.58 9.84
C PHE A 79 8.65 -1.40 9.87
N TYR A 80 8.57 -0.56 10.89
CA TYR A 80 9.41 0.62 11.07
C TYR A 80 10.85 0.32 11.48
N SER A 81 11.14 -0.90 11.92
CA SER A 81 12.48 -1.38 12.26
C SER A 81 13.21 -2.05 11.08
N ILE A 82 12.60 -2.10 9.89
CA ILE A 82 13.23 -2.67 8.69
C ILE A 82 14.31 -1.70 8.18
N PHE A 83 15.46 -2.26 7.80
CA PHE A 83 16.59 -1.52 7.22
C PHE A 83 16.75 -1.82 5.74
N THR A 84 17.31 -0.86 5.02
CA THR A 84 17.74 -0.97 3.63
C THR A 84 19.19 -0.52 3.48
N THR A 85 19.85 -0.94 2.41
CA THR A 85 21.24 -0.57 2.12
C THR A 85 21.34 0.14 0.79
N GLU A 86 22.13 1.21 0.73
CA GLU A 86 22.47 1.89 -0.51
C GLU A 86 23.99 1.78 -0.71
N GLN A 87 24.41 1.40 -1.92
CA GLN A 87 25.81 1.32 -2.27
C GLN A 87 26.17 2.49 -3.18
N GLN A 88 27.04 3.37 -2.69
CA GLN A 88 27.55 4.50 -3.46
C GLN A 88 29.07 4.52 -3.31
N ASP A 89 29.80 4.52 -4.44
CA ASP A 89 31.28 4.55 -4.49
C ASP A 89 31.97 3.52 -3.56
N HIS A 90 31.50 2.27 -3.58
CA HIS A 90 31.98 1.15 -2.74
C HIS A 90 31.76 1.30 -1.22
N VAL A 91 31.06 2.33 -0.77
CA VAL A 91 30.61 2.49 0.62
C VAL A 91 29.16 2.03 0.73
N LYS A 92 28.85 1.23 1.77
CA LYS A 92 27.48 0.81 2.10
C LYS A 92 26.94 1.68 3.22
N SER A 93 25.89 2.43 2.98
CA SER A 93 25.09 3.06 4.03
C SER A 93 23.94 2.13 4.43
N VAL A 94 23.53 2.22 5.70
CA VAL A 94 22.35 1.51 6.23
C VAL A 94 21.35 2.57 6.66
N GLU A 95 20.12 2.47 6.16
CA GLU A 95 19.04 3.40 6.47
C GLU A 95 17.78 2.63 6.87
N TYR A 96 16.86 3.27 7.58
CA TYR A 96 15.54 2.70 7.81
C TYR A 96 14.72 2.72 6.52
N LEU A 97 14.11 1.60 6.16
CA LEU A 97 13.20 1.54 5.01
C LEU A 97 11.91 2.29 5.37
N ARG A 98 11.77 3.50 4.82
CA ARG A 98 10.62 4.39 5.02
C ARG A 98 10.03 4.80 3.67
N SER A 99 8.73 5.14 3.69
CA SER A 99 8.02 5.70 2.54
C SER A 99 8.21 4.93 1.22
N ASN A 100 8.22 3.60 1.29
CA ASN A 100 8.42 2.69 0.16
C ASN A 100 7.14 2.50 -0.67
N PHE A 101 6.53 3.60 -1.10
CA PHE A 101 5.33 3.62 -1.91
C PHE A 101 5.49 4.55 -3.11
N ARG A 102 4.78 4.24 -4.19
CA ARG A 102 4.71 5.09 -5.39
C ARG A 102 3.70 6.22 -5.16
N PRO A 103 4.00 7.48 -5.56
CA PRO A 103 3.02 8.57 -5.52
C PRO A 103 1.76 8.25 -6.33
N ILE A 104 0.63 8.85 -5.91
CA ILE A 104 -0.65 8.75 -6.64
C ILE A 104 -0.44 9.20 -8.10
N GLN A 105 -1.08 8.50 -9.02
CA GLN A 105 -1.02 8.79 -10.46
C GLN A 105 -2.40 9.19 -10.95
N SER A 106 -2.45 10.00 -12.00
CA SER A 106 -3.70 10.38 -12.65
C SER A 106 -4.51 9.16 -13.07
N LEU A 107 -5.83 9.24 -12.94
CA LEU A 107 -6.72 8.19 -13.42
C LEU A 107 -6.74 8.12 -14.95
N ASP A 108 -6.42 9.24 -15.61
CA ASP A 108 -6.55 9.46 -17.04
C ASP A 108 -7.99 9.12 -17.49
N HIS A 109 -8.14 8.22 -18.46
CA HIS A 109 -9.44 7.77 -18.98
C HIS A 109 -9.84 6.38 -18.48
N ARG A 110 -9.19 5.87 -17.42
CA ARG A 110 -9.46 4.52 -16.92
C ARG A 110 -10.76 4.48 -16.15
N LEU A 111 -11.55 3.44 -16.40
CA LEU A 111 -12.75 3.16 -15.63
C LEU A 111 -12.41 2.36 -14.37
N VAL A 112 -13.04 2.75 -13.26
CA VAL A 112 -13.00 2.01 -12.00
C VAL A 112 -14.36 1.39 -11.77
N TYR A 113 -14.39 0.07 -11.68
CA TYR A 113 -15.59 -0.68 -11.35
C TYR A 113 -15.67 -0.85 -9.84
N LYS A 114 -16.87 -0.74 -9.26
CA LYS A 114 -17.11 -0.99 -7.85
C LYS A 114 -18.01 -2.21 -7.69
N SER A 115 -17.56 -3.17 -6.90
CA SER A 115 -18.39 -4.23 -6.34
C SER A 115 -18.77 -3.86 -4.91
N ALA A 116 -20.04 -4.03 -4.54
CA ALA A 116 -20.51 -3.80 -3.19
C ALA A 116 -21.58 -4.85 -2.84
N VAL A 117 -21.41 -5.50 -1.69
CA VAL A 117 -22.49 -6.26 -1.05
C VAL A 117 -23.44 -5.29 -0.33
N ARG A 118 -24.70 -5.67 -0.08
CA ARG A 118 -25.77 -4.77 0.44
C ARG A 118 -25.39 -4.10 1.77
N ASP A 119 -24.54 -4.75 2.54
CA ASP A 119 -23.96 -4.39 3.83
C ASP A 119 -22.69 -3.52 3.73
N ALA A 120 -22.21 -3.20 2.52
CA ALA A 120 -21.05 -2.31 2.32
C ALA A 120 -21.23 -0.90 2.90
N TRP A 121 -22.48 -0.48 3.14
CA TRP A 121 -22.84 0.84 3.68
C TRP A 121 -23.35 0.78 5.13
N LEU A 122 -23.42 -0.39 5.75
CA LEU A 122 -23.75 -0.48 7.17
C LEU A 122 -22.48 -0.17 7.99
N PRO A 123 -22.55 0.80 8.92
CA PRO A 123 -21.57 0.88 9.99
C PRO A 123 -21.59 -0.45 10.74
N GLU A 124 -20.42 -1.05 11.00
CA GLU A 124 -20.34 -2.24 11.85
C GLU A 124 -20.79 -1.83 13.26
N LEU A 125 -22.05 -2.12 13.60
CA LEU A 125 -22.56 -1.98 14.95
C LEU A 125 -22.10 -3.19 15.77
N SER A 126 -20.89 -3.10 16.31
CA SER A 126 -20.40 -3.86 17.48
C SER A 126 -19.16 -3.13 18.01
N ASP A 127 -19.36 -2.16 18.89
CA ASP A 127 -19.28 -2.29 20.35
C ASP A 127 -17.87 -2.00 20.88
N HIS A 128 -17.60 -0.72 21.14
CA HIS A 128 -16.79 -0.28 22.27
C HIS A 128 -17.41 1.01 22.81
N SER A 129 -17.96 0.91 24.01
CA SER A 129 -18.46 2.01 24.82
C SER A 129 -17.35 3.02 25.16
N GLY A 130 -17.55 4.28 24.75
CA GLY A 130 -16.70 5.42 25.13
C GLY A 130 -17.23 6.72 24.51
N PRO A 131 -17.41 7.83 25.27
CA PRO A 131 -18.27 8.92 24.85
C PRO A 131 -17.53 10.06 24.11
N LEU A 132 -18.31 10.72 23.24
CA LEU A 132 -18.30 12.15 22.91
C LEU A 132 -17.38 12.67 21.78
N GLY A 133 -18.04 13.27 20.76
CA GLY A 133 -17.52 14.25 19.78
C GLY A 133 -16.77 13.63 18.60
N THR A 134 -16.92 14.02 17.33
CA THR A 134 -17.52 15.20 16.69
C THR A 134 -17.76 14.85 15.21
N GLU A 135 -18.65 15.58 14.54
CA GLU A 135 -19.13 15.44 13.16
C GLU A 135 -18.17 14.87 12.10
N ALA A 136 -18.70 13.92 11.30
CA ALA A 136 -18.07 13.38 10.12
C ALA A 136 -17.92 14.46 9.03
N SER A 137 -16.66 14.83 8.76
CA SER A 137 -16.31 15.74 7.69
C SER A 137 -16.50 15.08 6.31
N LYS A 138 -17.11 15.83 5.41
CA LYS A 138 -17.46 15.52 4.03
C LYS A 138 -16.18 15.32 3.19
N VAL A 139 -15.99 14.12 2.64
CA VAL A 139 -14.86 13.86 1.71
C VAL A 139 -15.26 14.28 0.30
N HIS A 140 -14.58 15.30 -0.22
CA HIS A 140 -14.56 15.67 -1.62
C HIS A 140 -13.26 15.12 -2.23
N MET A 141 -13.34 14.28 -3.26
CA MET A 141 -12.17 13.89 -4.04
C MET A 141 -11.94 14.94 -5.13
N SER A 142 -10.80 15.62 -5.07
CA SER A 142 -10.23 16.41 -6.17
C SER A 142 -9.00 15.70 -6.72
#